data_AF-A0A846HMP9-F1
#
_entry.id   AF-A0A846HMP9-F1
#
_cell.length_a   1.000
_cell.length_b   1.000
_cell.length_c   1.000
_cell.angle_alpha   90.00
_cell.angle_beta   90.00
_cell.angle_gamma   90.00
#
_symmetry.space_group_name_H-M   'P 1'
#
loop_
_entity.id
_entity.type
_entity.pdbx_description
1 polymer ?
#
loop_
_entity_poly.entity_id
_entity_poly.type
_entity_poly.pdbx_seq_one_letter_code
_entity_poly.pdbx_strand_id
1 'polypeptide(L)'
;FSHSLVWLGHQARYYSLTLLLIATLLFLLMRLARQGRTRDYLLALPIYLMLFYTHLLSFFVAVLCFAALLPWLMRHRFWLLHLIGFVILGLMLTVPWLLHTDYLAYLGEIPRAWSLLKLPEDLFVYPALKADLMALYAVGMLILAGGWWLGHRRHRQDQLDWILPVYLLVTWCLVAYFAYLFLMPAPSFFFDRVSLVLLAPGTVLAAAVFAYPAQRLLGRYALVVAPVLCLVFLVSVDRVRWPTPVYIDNADTYAPVNQLAALGLSASARYYAPPNDQLPLSYYSNRPFQSIAPIRKTFLDGWPGEILFVERAVTKPYAEIISPALLMSAAALVGESLSEADAKRLSSRLASWPERALAAETGVRLVPPLEPVPAYARPLLEIYETVLEEDTAAWLAEEMPAPIRHDYELRNATDWWRTFFYRFVDPESRRGAGANYYQRLCRAEVYVEPGSYWKVTLSRQPVNASDPCPTADK
;
A
#
# COMPACT_ATOMS: atom_id res chain seq x y z
N PHE A 1 2.93 11.16 -7.36
CA PHE A 1 1.55 10.83 -7.76
C PHE A 1 1.50 9.67 -8.76
N SER A 2 2.28 9.71 -9.85
CA SER A 2 2.26 8.64 -10.86
C SER A 2 2.69 7.29 -10.30
N HIS A 3 3.78 7.25 -9.51
CA HIS A 3 4.28 6.01 -8.91
C HIS A 3 3.22 5.32 -8.04
N SER A 4 2.55 6.04 -7.14
CA SER A 4 1.48 5.46 -6.31
C SER A 4 0.29 5.00 -7.13
N LEU A 5 -0.13 5.73 -8.16
CA LEU A 5 -1.23 5.30 -9.05
C LEU A 5 -0.87 4.04 -9.83
N VAL A 6 0.34 3.98 -10.40
CA VAL A 6 0.86 2.82 -11.10
C VAL A 6 0.94 1.65 -10.14
N TRP A 7 1.58 1.81 -8.99
CA TRP A 7 1.75 0.77 -7.98
C TRP A 7 0.41 0.22 -7.46
N LEU A 8 -0.56 1.09 -7.12
CA LEU A 8 -1.92 0.68 -6.75
C LEU A 8 -2.65 -0.02 -7.90
N GLY A 9 -2.37 0.37 -9.14
CA GLY A 9 -2.80 -0.31 -10.37
C GLY A 9 -2.30 -1.74 -10.49
N HIS A 10 -1.09 -2.02 -10.01
CA HIS A 10 -0.44 -3.33 -10.15
C HIS A 10 -0.76 -4.31 -9.02
N GLN A 11 -1.41 -3.90 -7.93
CA GLN A 11 -1.55 -4.77 -6.76
C GLN A 11 -2.53 -5.94 -6.93
N ALA A 12 -3.24 -6.06 -8.05
CA ALA A 12 -4.35 -7.02 -8.25
C ALA A 12 -5.34 -7.02 -7.05
N ARG A 13 -5.64 -5.81 -6.54
CA ARG A 13 -6.53 -5.56 -5.40
C ARG A 13 -7.65 -4.59 -5.80
N TYR A 14 -8.57 -4.35 -4.88
CA TYR A 14 -9.69 -3.42 -5.03
C TYR A 14 -9.28 -1.94 -5.20
N TYR A 15 -7.98 -1.61 -5.21
CA TYR A 15 -7.47 -0.25 -5.17
C TYR A 15 -7.78 0.54 -6.44
N SER A 16 -7.52 -0.02 -7.61
CA SER A 16 -7.78 0.67 -8.90
C SER A 16 -9.27 0.95 -9.08
N LEU A 17 -10.11 -0.02 -8.71
CA LEU A 17 -11.57 0.14 -8.71
C LEU A 17 -11.99 1.25 -7.74
N THR A 18 -11.43 1.29 -6.52
CA THR A 18 -11.72 2.34 -5.54
C THR A 18 -11.37 3.73 -6.06
N LEU A 19 -10.20 3.89 -6.67
CA LEU A 19 -9.76 5.17 -7.24
C LEU A 19 -10.69 5.63 -8.36
N LEU A 20 -11.08 4.72 -9.25
CA LEU A 20 -12.04 5.00 -10.32
C LEU A 20 -13.39 5.45 -9.74
N LEU A 21 -13.93 4.68 -8.78
CA LEU A 21 -15.21 4.99 -8.15
C LEU A 21 -15.19 6.34 -7.43
N ILE A 22 -14.10 6.68 -6.72
CA ILE A 22 -13.94 8.00 -6.08
C ILE A 22 -13.93 9.11 -7.15
N ALA A 23 -13.16 8.96 -8.23
CA ALA A 23 -13.08 9.96 -9.29
C ALA A 23 -14.45 10.17 -9.98
N THR A 24 -15.14 9.08 -10.32
CA THR A 24 -16.49 9.11 -10.89
C THR A 24 -17.48 9.77 -9.92
N LEU A 25 -17.39 9.44 -8.63
CA LEU A 25 -18.28 10.00 -7.64
C LEU A 25 -18.07 11.51 -7.45
N LEU A 26 -16.82 11.98 -7.35
CA LEU A 26 -16.52 13.42 -7.26
C LEU A 26 -17.13 14.20 -8.42
N PHE A 27 -17.03 13.65 -9.63
CA PHE A 27 -17.66 14.22 -10.82
C PHE A 27 -19.19 14.26 -10.71
N LEU A 28 -19.83 13.17 -10.27
CA LEU A 28 -21.28 13.10 -10.10
C LEU A 28 -21.78 14.03 -8.99
N LEU A 29 -21.07 14.13 -7.87
CA LEU A 29 -21.38 15.06 -6.78
C LEU A 29 -21.32 16.52 -7.24
N MET A 30 -20.32 16.87 -8.04
CA MET A 30 -20.23 18.20 -8.64
C MET A 30 -21.40 18.48 -9.58
N ARG A 31 -21.81 17.50 -10.41
CA ARG A 31 -22.97 17.63 -11.29
C ARG A 31 -24.28 17.75 -10.51
N LEU A 32 -24.44 16.95 -9.46
CA LEU A 32 -25.58 17.00 -8.54
C LEU A 32 -25.73 18.38 -7.92
N ALA A 33 -24.66 18.92 -7.34
CA ALA A 33 -24.66 20.23 -6.72
C ALA A 33 -24.99 21.35 -7.73
N ARG A 34 -24.48 21.27 -8.97
CA ARG A 34 -24.73 22.29 -10.01
C ARG A 34 -26.10 22.18 -10.68
N GLN A 35 -26.54 20.97 -11.04
CA GLN A 35 -27.67 20.76 -11.95
C GLN A 35 -28.91 20.19 -11.26
N GLY A 36 -28.76 19.47 -10.15
CA GLY A 36 -29.87 18.88 -9.40
C GLY A 36 -30.76 17.90 -10.19
N ARG A 37 -30.28 17.36 -11.33
CA ARG A 37 -31.09 16.51 -12.22
C ARG A 37 -31.24 15.11 -11.62
N THR A 38 -32.43 14.53 -11.74
CA THR A 38 -32.74 13.17 -11.28
C THR A 38 -31.75 12.12 -11.81
N ARG A 39 -31.33 12.24 -13.08
CA ARG A 39 -30.34 11.34 -13.69
C ARG A 39 -29.02 11.29 -12.91
N ASP A 40 -28.58 12.42 -12.33
CA ASP A 40 -27.30 12.48 -11.65
C ASP A 40 -27.40 11.76 -10.30
N TYR A 41 -28.58 11.76 -9.65
CA TYR A 41 -28.85 10.95 -8.45
C TYR A 41 -28.89 9.46 -8.78
N LEU A 42 -29.57 9.09 -9.87
CA LEU A 42 -29.66 7.70 -10.35
C LEU A 42 -28.29 7.13 -10.73
N LEU A 43 -27.40 7.95 -11.28
CA LEU A 43 -26.03 7.55 -11.61
C LEU A 43 -25.11 7.53 -10.39
N ALA A 44 -25.30 8.42 -9.41
CA ALA A 44 -24.46 8.46 -8.21
C ALA A 44 -24.71 7.25 -7.30
N LEU A 45 -25.96 6.81 -7.17
CA LEU A 45 -26.34 5.73 -6.27
C LEU A 45 -25.56 4.41 -6.50
N PRO A 46 -25.48 3.84 -7.71
CA PRO A 46 -24.71 2.62 -7.93
C PRO A 46 -23.22 2.81 -7.59
N ILE A 47 -22.65 4.00 -7.81
CA ILE A 47 -21.26 4.29 -7.43
C ILE A 47 -21.08 4.30 -5.91
N TYR A 48 -22.03 4.88 -5.16
CA TYR A 48 -22.04 4.79 -3.69
C TYR A 48 -22.12 3.34 -3.21
N LEU A 49 -23.01 2.54 -3.80
CA LEU A 49 -23.16 1.13 -3.44
C LEU A 49 -21.89 0.35 -3.76
N MET A 50 -21.30 0.55 -4.93
CA MET A 50 -20.03 -0.07 -5.27
C MET A 50 -18.92 0.36 -4.30
N LEU A 51 -18.86 1.62 -3.89
CA LEU A 51 -17.92 2.06 -2.86
C LEU A 51 -18.19 1.39 -1.51
N PHE A 52 -19.44 1.20 -1.11
CA PHE A 52 -19.79 0.47 0.12
C PHE A 52 -19.22 -0.95 0.10
N TYR A 53 -19.40 -1.66 -1.02
CA TYR A 53 -18.92 -3.04 -1.18
C TYR A 53 -17.43 -3.16 -1.51
N THR A 54 -16.76 -2.07 -1.89
CA THR A 54 -15.34 -2.07 -2.28
C THR A 54 -14.43 -1.48 -1.19
N HIS A 55 -14.82 -0.34 -0.61
CA HIS A 55 -14.02 0.38 0.37
C HIS A 55 -14.88 1.27 1.29
N LEU A 56 -15.24 0.73 2.46
CA LEU A 56 -16.19 1.35 3.39
C LEU A 56 -15.76 2.75 3.88
N LEU A 57 -14.47 2.98 4.08
CA LEU A 57 -13.97 4.31 4.47
C LEU A 57 -14.29 5.36 3.39
N SER A 58 -14.07 5.03 2.12
CA SER A 58 -14.39 5.93 0.99
C SER A 58 -15.90 6.16 0.88
N PHE A 59 -16.72 5.14 1.12
CA PHE A 59 -18.17 5.28 1.18
C PHE A 59 -18.60 6.23 2.30
N PHE A 60 -18.03 6.11 3.50
CA PHE A 60 -18.35 6.99 4.62
C PHE A 60 -17.95 8.44 4.33
N VAL A 61 -16.74 8.67 3.80
CA VAL A 61 -16.28 9.99 3.36
C VAL A 61 -17.21 10.58 2.31
N ALA A 62 -17.61 9.77 1.34
CA ALA A 62 -18.57 10.18 0.32
C ALA A 62 -19.89 10.68 0.91
N VAL A 63 -20.47 9.93 1.85
CA VAL A 63 -21.72 10.31 2.53
C VAL A 63 -21.59 11.65 3.24
N LEU A 64 -20.49 11.86 3.97
CA LEU A 64 -20.22 13.13 4.66
C LEU A 64 -20.01 14.28 3.68
N CYS A 65 -19.30 14.06 2.57
CA CYS A 65 -19.15 15.07 1.52
C CYS A 65 -20.46 15.41 0.84
N PHE A 66 -21.35 14.43 0.63
CA PHE A 66 -22.68 14.69 0.10
C PHE A 66 -23.55 15.47 1.09
N ALA A 67 -23.45 15.18 2.39
CA ALA A 67 -24.08 16.00 3.42
C ALA A 67 -23.55 17.44 3.42
N ALA A 68 -22.23 17.63 3.26
CA ALA A 68 -21.63 18.95 3.13
C ALA A 68 -22.13 19.73 1.90
N LEU A 69 -22.60 19.04 0.86
CA LEU A 69 -23.18 19.66 -0.34
C LEU A 69 -24.67 20.02 -0.20
N LEU A 70 -25.34 19.67 0.90
CA LEU A 70 -26.77 19.97 1.12
C LEU A 70 -27.14 21.44 0.84
N PRO A 71 -26.38 22.46 1.26
CA PRO A 71 -26.72 23.86 0.98
C PRO A 71 -26.84 24.19 -0.52
N TRP A 72 -26.09 23.50 -1.38
CA TRP A 72 -26.20 23.64 -2.84
C TRP A 72 -27.38 22.84 -3.37
N LEU A 73 -27.59 21.63 -2.85
CA LEU A 73 -28.69 20.76 -3.28
C LEU A 73 -30.05 21.37 -2.96
N MET A 74 -30.21 22.03 -1.81
CA MET A 74 -31.44 22.68 -1.38
C MET A 74 -31.96 23.78 -2.33
N ARG A 75 -31.13 24.24 -3.27
CA ARG A 75 -31.51 25.22 -4.29
C ARG A 75 -32.35 24.62 -5.43
N HIS A 76 -32.38 23.29 -5.56
CA HIS A 76 -33.08 22.60 -6.64
C HIS A 76 -34.51 22.23 -6.24
N ARG A 77 -35.49 22.44 -7.13
CA ARG A 77 -36.93 22.27 -6.83
C ARG A 77 -37.32 20.95 -6.16
N PHE A 78 -36.66 19.83 -6.53
CA PHE A 78 -37.03 18.47 -6.08
C PHE A 78 -35.94 17.81 -5.22
N TRP A 79 -35.07 18.60 -4.59
CA TRP A 79 -33.91 18.08 -3.84
C TRP A 79 -34.31 17.09 -2.73
N LEU A 80 -35.37 17.39 -1.98
CA LEU A 80 -35.79 16.58 -0.84
C LEU A 80 -36.33 15.21 -1.28
N LEU A 81 -37.14 15.17 -2.34
CA LEU A 81 -37.66 13.92 -2.91
C LEU A 81 -36.52 13.03 -3.39
N HIS A 82 -35.56 13.61 -4.13
CA HIS A 82 -34.39 12.86 -4.59
C HIS A 82 -33.52 12.38 -3.43
N LEU A 83 -33.32 13.21 -2.40
CA LEU A 83 -32.55 12.85 -1.21
C LEU A 83 -33.21 11.68 -0.47
N ILE A 84 -34.51 11.75 -0.22
CA ILE A 84 -35.25 10.68 0.48
C ILE A 84 -35.18 9.39 -0.33
N GLY A 85 -35.46 9.44 -1.64
CA GLY A 85 -35.38 8.26 -2.51
C GLY A 85 -33.97 7.67 -2.55
N PHE A 86 -32.95 8.51 -2.61
CA PHE A 86 -31.55 8.10 -2.59
C PHE A 86 -31.16 7.40 -1.27
N VAL A 87 -31.55 7.97 -0.12
CA VAL A 87 -31.29 7.41 1.20
C VAL A 87 -32.04 6.10 1.40
N ILE A 88 -33.33 6.05 1.10
CA ILE A 88 -34.15 4.82 1.25
C ILE A 88 -33.54 3.69 0.41
N LEU A 89 -33.26 3.95 -0.88
CA LEU A 89 -32.72 2.92 -1.76
C LEU A 89 -31.30 2.49 -1.35
N GLY A 90 -30.48 3.44 -0.90
CA GLY A 90 -29.16 3.14 -0.33
C GLY A 90 -29.24 2.24 0.91
N LEU A 91 -30.16 2.53 1.85
CA LEU A 91 -30.38 1.71 3.04
C LEU A 91 -30.91 0.32 2.68
N MET A 92 -31.90 0.24 1.78
CA MET A 92 -32.46 -1.03 1.31
C MET A 92 -31.39 -1.95 0.72
N LEU A 93 -30.34 -1.39 0.11
CA LEU A 93 -29.30 -2.15 -0.57
C LEU A 93 -28.05 -2.41 0.27
N THR A 94 -27.91 -1.78 1.44
CA THR A 94 -26.72 -1.93 2.31
C THR A 94 -27.05 -2.56 3.67
N VAL A 95 -28.20 -2.22 4.26
CA VAL A 95 -28.60 -2.73 5.59
C VAL A 95 -28.77 -4.25 5.61
N PRO A 96 -29.41 -4.91 4.61
CA PRO A 96 -29.51 -6.37 4.64
C PRO A 96 -28.15 -7.07 4.70
N TRP A 97 -27.15 -6.54 3.99
CA TRP A 97 -25.79 -7.08 4.04
C TRP A 97 -25.14 -6.85 5.40
N LEU A 98 -25.29 -5.66 5.99
CA LEU A 98 -24.75 -5.35 7.33
C LEU A 98 -25.33 -6.27 8.41
N LEU A 99 -26.63 -6.56 8.34
CA LEU A 99 -27.31 -7.46 9.26
C LEU A 99 -26.92 -8.91 9.01
N HIS A 100 -26.85 -9.35 7.76
CA HIS A 100 -26.53 -10.73 7.42
C HIS A 100 -25.09 -11.14 7.75
N THR A 101 -24.17 -10.17 7.75
CA THR A 101 -22.75 -10.40 8.03
C THR A 101 -22.36 -10.13 9.48
N ASP A 102 -23.32 -9.78 10.35
CA ASP A 102 -23.08 -9.30 11.71
C ASP A 102 -22.04 -8.18 11.80
N TYR A 103 -21.90 -7.40 10.72
CA TYR A 103 -20.80 -6.45 10.54
C TYR A 103 -20.74 -5.45 11.69
N LEU A 104 -21.89 -4.97 12.16
CA LEU A 104 -21.98 -3.99 13.25
C LEU A 104 -21.54 -4.57 14.61
N ALA A 105 -21.78 -5.87 14.84
CA ALA A 105 -21.30 -6.54 16.05
C ALA A 105 -19.77 -6.64 16.03
N TYR A 106 -19.20 -7.13 14.92
CA TYR A 106 -17.75 -7.22 14.74
C TYR A 106 -17.05 -5.86 14.79
N LEU A 107 -17.69 -4.80 14.30
CA LEU A 107 -17.14 -3.44 14.33
C LEU A 107 -16.89 -2.95 15.77
N GLY A 108 -17.64 -3.45 16.75
CA GLY A 108 -17.45 -3.14 18.17
C GLY A 108 -16.31 -3.90 18.84
N GLU A 109 -15.93 -5.07 18.29
CA GLU A 109 -14.88 -5.94 18.85
C GLU A 109 -13.47 -5.53 18.38
N ILE A 110 -13.37 -4.86 17.23
CA ILE A 110 -12.07 -4.50 16.66
C ILE A 110 -11.60 -3.16 17.24
N PRO A 111 -10.41 -3.09 17.87
CA PRO A 111 -9.90 -1.86 18.43
C PRO A 111 -9.69 -0.81 17.33
N ARG A 112 -10.04 0.45 17.64
CA ARG A 112 -9.84 1.58 16.74
C ARG A 112 -8.40 2.06 16.80
N ALA A 113 -7.87 2.49 15.65
CA ALA A 113 -6.50 2.99 15.57
C ALA A 113 -6.25 4.21 16.47
N TRP A 114 -7.26 5.08 16.66
CA TRP A 114 -7.12 6.28 17.50
C TRP A 114 -6.72 5.97 18.95
N SER A 115 -7.07 4.79 19.47
CA SER A 115 -6.67 4.35 20.82
C SER A 115 -5.16 4.09 20.95
N LEU A 116 -4.46 3.95 19.83
CA LEU A 116 -3.01 3.76 19.74
C LEU A 116 -2.27 5.06 19.42
N LEU A 117 -2.98 6.16 19.14
CA LEU A 117 -2.36 7.44 18.79
C LEU A 117 -1.97 8.21 20.06
N LYS A 118 -0.73 8.68 20.12
CA LYS A 118 -0.25 9.67 21.10
C LYS A 118 -0.59 11.07 20.59
N LEU A 119 -1.82 11.51 20.84
CA LEU A 119 -2.25 12.87 20.48
C LEU A 119 -1.65 13.91 21.44
N PRO A 120 -1.24 15.10 20.94
CA PRO A 120 -1.40 15.60 19.57
C PRO A 120 -0.25 15.24 18.61
N GLU A 121 0.82 14.62 19.07
CA GLU A 121 2.03 14.32 18.28
C GLU A 121 1.70 13.55 16.99
N ASP A 122 0.91 12.50 17.11
CA ASP A 122 0.56 11.62 15.99
C ASP A 122 -0.41 12.26 14.97
N LEU A 123 -1.02 13.41 15.29
CA LEU A 123 -1.94 14.10 14.39
C LEU A 123 -1.24 14.64 13.14
N PHE A 124 0.05 14.95 13.24
CA PHE A 124 0.80 15.63 12.17
C PHE A 124 1.82 14.73 11.48
N VAL A 125 1.98 13.48 11.92
CA VAL A 125 2.96 12.53 11.34
C VAL A 125 2.68 12.31 9.85
N TYR A 126 1.44 12.01 9.47
CA TYR A 126 1.10 11.81 8.05
C TYR A 126 1.25 13.09 7.21
N PRO A 127 0.71 14.26 7.63
CA PRO A 127 0.99 15.54 6.98
C PRO A 127 2.47 15.84 6.79
N ALA A 128 3.30 15.55 7.79
CA ALA A 128 4.74 15.77 7.72
C ALA A 128 5.42 14.82 6.72
N LEU A 129 5.07 13.53 6.74
CA LEU A 129 5.58 12.53 5.80
C LEU A 129 5.17 12.82 4.35
N LYS A 130 4.02 13.46 4.15
CA LYS A 130 3.49 13.84 2.84
C LYS A 130 3.40 15.38 2.71
N ALA A 131 4.42 16.09 3.19
CA ALA A 131 4.44 17.56 3.25
C ALA A 131 4.19 18.22 1.88
N ASP A 132 4.65 17.59 0.80
CA ASP A 132 4.41 18.03 -0.57
C ASP A 132 2.91 17.98 -0.96
N LEU A 133 2.18 16.95 -0.51
CA LEU A 133 0.73 16.87 -0.67
C LEU A 133 0.04 17.94 0.19
N MET A 134 0.54 18.16 1.40
CA MET A 134 0.01 19.20 2.29
C MET A 134 0.21 20.60 1.73
N ALA A 135 1.32 20.86 1.05
CA ALA A 135 1.54 22.13 0.36
C ALA A 135 0.46 22.39 -0.70
N LEU A 136 0.08 21.37 -1.49
CA LEU A 136 -1.01 21.49 -2.45
C LEU A 136 -2.35 21.76 -1.78
N TYR A 137 -2.65 21.12 -0.65
CA TYR A 137 -3.86 21.39 0.12
C TYR A 137 -3.87 22.82 0.67
N ALA A 138 -2.75 23.29 1.21
CA ALA A 138 -2.60 24.66 1.69
C ALA A 138 -2.81 25.68 0.55
N VAL A 139 -2.23 25.44 -0.63
CA VAL A 139 -2.46 26.29 -1.81
C VAL A 139 -3.93 26.25 -2.25
N GLY A 140 -4.56 25.08 -2.27
CA GLY A 140 -6.00 24.95 -2.56
C GLY A 140 -6.87 25.74 -1.58
N MET A 141 -6.54 25.71 -0.28
CA MET A 141 -7.18 26.51 0.77
C MET A 141 -6.96 28.01 0.57
N LEU A 142 -5.75 28.43 0.19
CA LEU A 142 -5.45 29.82 -0.12
C LEU A 142 -6.22 30.31 -1.35
N ILE A 143 -6.42 29.47 -2.37
CA ILE A 143 -7.25 29.79 -3.54
C ILE A 143 -8.71 29.95 -3.11
N LEU A 144 -9.24 29.06 -2.24
CA LEU A 144 -10.59 29.21 -1.68
C LEU A 144 -10.72 30.53 -0.91
N ALA A 145 -9.79 30.81 0.00
CA ALA A 145 -9.81 32.02 0.82
C ALA A 145 -9.69 33.28 -0.05
N GLY A 146 -8.74 33.29 -0.98
CA GLY A 146 -8.49 34.41 -1.89
C GLY A 146 -9.66 34.68 -2.83
N GLY A 147 -10.26 33.63 -3.41
CA GLY A 147 -11.40 33.81 -4.28
C GLY A 147 -12.72 34.07 -3.53
N TRP A 148 -12.87 33.62 -2.28
CA TRP A 148 -13.95 34.06 -1.40
C TRP A 148 -13.82 35.56 -1.08
N TRP A 149 -12.61 36.01 -0.74
CA TRP A 149 -12.32 37.41 -0.39
C TRP A 149 -12.46 38.35 -1.59
N LEU A 150 -11.87 38.01 -2.74
CA LEU A 150 -11.98 38.78 -3.99
C LEU A 150 -13.39 38.70 -4.59
N GLY A 151 -14.08 37.57 -4.39
CA GLY A 151 -15.46 37.34 -4.83
C GLY A 151 -16.47 38.26 -4.14
N HIS A 152 -16.19 38.76 -2.94
CA HIS A 152 -17.07 39.73 -2.30
C HIS A 152 -17.32 41.02 -3.14
N ARG A 153 -16.54 41.24 -4.21
CA ARG A 153 -16.63 42.41 -5.10
C ARG A 153 -17.15 42.15 -6.53
N ARG A 154 -17.47 40.91 -6.94
CA ARG A 154 -17.91 40.57 -8.32
C ARG A 154 -19.23 39.78 -8.37
N HIS A 155 -19.82 39.62 -9.56
CA HIS A 155 -21.06 38.87 -9.77
C HIS A 155 -21.06 37.48 -9.11
N ARG A 156 -22.11 37.20 -8.34
CA ARG A 156 -22.28 36.05 -7.43
C ARG A 156 -22.33 34.68 -8.14
N GLN A 157 -22.65 34.66 -9.44
CA GLN A 157 -22.91 33.43 -10.20
C GLN A 157 -21.62 32.79 -10.72
N ASP A 158 -20.71 33.58 -11.30
CA ASP A 158 -19.37 33.11 -11.73
C ASP A 158 -18.53 32.57 -10.58
N GLN A 159 -18.83 32.98 -9.33
CA GLN A 159 -18.12 32.52 -8.14
C GLN A 159 -18.49 31.10 -7.73
N LEU A 160 -19.78 30.76 -7.84
CA LEU A 160 -20.28 29.46 -7.40
C LEU A 160 -19.75 28.33 -8.27
N ASP A 161 -19.48 28.60 -9.55
CA ASP A 161 -19.01 27.59 -10.49
C ASP A 161 -17.60 27.11 -10.18
N TRP A 162 -16.70 27.95 -9.66
CA TRP A 162 -15.32 27.53 -9.37
C TRP A 162 -15.07 27.19 -7.89
N ILE A 163 -15.78 27.83 -6.94
CA ILE A 163 -15.62 27.53 -5.50
C ILE A 163 -16.05 26.11 -5.20
N LEU A 164 -17.13 25.65 -5.82
CA LEU A 164 -17.74 24.35 -5.52
C LEU A 164 -16.78 23.16 -5.74
N PRO A 165 -16.08 23.02 -6.88
CA PRO A 165 -15.09 21.95 -7.06
C PRO A 165 -13.99 21.97 -5.99
N VAL A 166 -13.41 23.14 -5.71
CA VAL A 166 -12.30 23.24 -4.74
C VAL A 166 -12.80 22.96 -3.32
N TYR A 167 -13.98 23.48 -2.97
CA TYR A 167 -14.65 23.19 -1.70
C TYR A 167 -14.90 21.70 -1.52
N LEU A 168 -15.45 21.02 -2.53
CA LEU A 168 -15.69 19.58 -2.48
C LEU A 168 -14.40 18.79 -2.29
N LEU A 169 -13.35 19.12 -3.05
CA LEU A 169 -12.07 18.40 -2.99
C LEU A 169 -11.35 18.61 -1.65
N VAL A 170 -11.33 19.83 -1.14
CA VAL A 170 -10.78 20.16 0.18
C VAL A 170 -11.58 19.46 1.28
N THR A 171 -12.91 19.56 1.24
CA THR A 171 -13.79 18.91 2.22
C THR A 171 -13.57 17.41 2.21
N TRP A 172 -13.48 16.79 1.04
CA TRP A 172 -13.17 15.38 0.91
C TRP A 172 -11.85 15.01 1.56
N CYS A 173 -10.78 15.77 1.31
CA CYS A 173 -9.46 15.45 1.85
C CYS A 173 -9.41 15.60 3.38
N LEU A 174 -10.03 16.65 3.93
CA LEU A 174 -10.13 16.84 5.37
C LEU A 174 -10.96 15.72 6.02
N VAL A 175 -12.15 15.45 5.48
CA VAL A 175 -13.03 14.40 5.99
C VAL A 175 -12.36 13.02 5.88
N ALA A 176 -11.69 12.72 4.77
CA ALA A 176 -10.96 11.48 4.59
C ALA A 176 -9.83 11.31 5.60
N TYR A 177 -9.06 12.38 5.84
CA TYR A 177 -7.97 12.35 6.79
C TYR A 177 -8.46 12.08 8.22
N PHE A 178 -9.48 12.83 8.67
CA PHE A 178 -10.02 12.65 10.02
C PHE A 178 -10.80 11.34 10.17
N ALA A 179 -11.56 10.92 9.15
CA ALA A 179 -12.23 9.62 9.17
C ALA A 179 -11.22 8.47 9.25
N TYR A 180 -10.10 8.57 8.52
CA TYR A 180 -9.00 7.60 8.65
C TYR A 180 -8.43 7.59 10.08
N LEU A 181 -8.12 8.75 10.66
CA LEU A 181 -7.57 8.81 12.02
C LEU A 181 -8.51 8.24 13.08
N PHE A 182 -9.80 8.60 13.03
CA PHE A 182 -10.74 8.31 14.11
C PHE A 182 -11.60 7.06 13.91
N LEU A 183 -11.81 6.62 12.67
CA LEU A 183 -12.73 5.49 12.39
C LEU A 183 -12.01 4.24 11.92
N MET A 184 -10.77 4.35 11.44
CA MET A 184 -10.06 3.20 10.91
C MET A 184 -9.78 2.18 12.01
N PRO A 185 -10.08 0.89 11.79
CA PRO A 185 -9.66 -0.17 12.69
C PRO A 185 -8.14 -0.23 12.75
N ALA A 186 -7.58 -0.52 13.93
CA ALA A 186 -6.14 -0.59 14.11
C ALA A 186 -5.45 -1.62 13.19
N PRO A 187 -6.01 -2.83 12.95
CA PRO A 187 -5.44 -3.79 11.98
C PRO A 187 -5.50 -3.34 10.51
N SER A 188 -6.04 -2.16 10.23
CA SER A 188 -6.12 -1.60 8.87
C SER A 188 -5.49 -0.21 8.77
N PHE A 189 -4.80 0.26 9.81
CA PHE A 189 -4.23 1.61 9.86
C PHE A 189 -2.90 1.71 9.08
N PHE A 190 -2.99 1.67 7.75
CA PHE A 190 -1.86 1.84 6.84
C PHE A 190 -1.90 3.19 6.13
N PHE A 191 -0.75 3.83 5.93
CA PHE A 191 -0.72 5.09 5.17
C PHE A 191 -1.14 4.93 3.70
N ASP A 192 -0.95 3.75 3.13
CA ASP A 192 -1.52 3.40 1.83
C ASP A 192 -3.05 3.48 1.81
N ARG A 193 -3.72 3.16 2.93
CA ARG A 193 -5.18 3.20 3.02
C ARG A 193 -5.70 4.63 3.00
N VAL A 194 -5.07 5.55 3.73
CA VAL A 194 -5.44 6.97 3.65
C VAL A 194 -5.07 7.55 2.29
N SER A 195 -3.91 7.16 1.75
CA SER A 195 -3.48 7.55 0.40
C SER A 195 -4.53 7.14 -0.64
N LEU A 196 -5.08 5.93 -0.55
CA LEU A 196 -6.13 5.45 -1.47
C LEU A 196 -7.35 6.37 -1.52
N VAL A 197 -7.77 6.93 -0.38
CA VAL A 197 -8.93 7.84 -0.30
C VAL A 197 -8.59 9.26 -0.74
N LEU A 198 -7.33 9.66 -0.60
CA LEU A 198 -6.84 11.01 -0.90
C LEU A 198 -6.30 11.17 -2.33
N LEU A 199 -5.88 10.09 -2.99
CA LEU A 199 -5.09 10.19 -4.23
C LEU A 199 -5.88 10.78 -5.39
N ALA A 200 -7.10 10.27 -5.64
CA ALA A 200 -7.98 10.81 -6.68
C ALA A 200 -8.36 12.29 -6.45
N PRO A 201 -8.95 12.68 -5.29
CA PRO A 201 -9.29 14.08 -5.02
C PRO A 201 -8.05 14.99 -4.97
N GLY A 202 -6.95 14.53 -4.38
CA GLY A 202 -5.69 15.27 -4.33
C GLY A 202 -5.11 15.55 -5.72
N THR A 203 -5.17 14.57 -6.62
CA THR A 203 -4.72 14.74 -8.02
C THR A 203 -5.59 15.75 -8.75
N VAL A 204 -6.92 15.68 -8.59
CA VAL A 204 -7.85 16.63 -9.21
C VAL A 204 -7.67 18.03 -8.61
N LEU A 205 -7.42 18.13 -7.31
CA LEU A 205 -7.14 19.40 -6.65
C LEU A 205 -5.84 20.04 -7.16
N ALA A 206 -4.77 19.25 -7.30
CA ALA A 206 -3.52 19.71 -7.88
C ALA A 206 -3.75 20.25 -9.30
N ALA A 207 -4.48 19.51 -10.14
CA ALA A 207 -4.83 19.98 -11.48
C ALA A 207 -5.66 21.28 -11.45
N ALA A 208 -6.61 21.41 -10.52
CA ALA A 208 -7.44 22.61 -10.37
C ALA A 208 -6.63 23.85 -9.94
N VAL A 209 -5.62 23.67 -9.08
CA VAL A 209 -4.70 24.74 -8.63
C VAL A 209 -3.96 25.37 -9.80
N PHE A 210 -3.58 24.60 -10.83
CA PHE A 210 -2.91 25.13 -12.03
C PHE A 210 -3.89 25.59 -13.10
N ALA A 211 -4.98 24.85 -13.31
CA ALA A 211 -5.97 25.17 -14.34
C ALA A 211 -6.64 26.53 -14.10
N TYR A 212 -6.96 26.85 -12.85
CA TYR A 212 -7.71 28.07 -12.52
C TYR A 212 -6.92 29.37 -12.79
N PRO A 213 -5.70 29.57 -12.24
CA PRO A 213 -4.90 30.77 -12.53
C PRO A 213 -4.58 30.86 -14.02
N ALA A 214 -4.25 29.75 -14.68
CA ALA A 214 -3.94 29.73 -16.10
C ALA A 214 -5.15 30.17 -16.94
N GLN A 215 -6.36 29.68 -16.65
CA GLN A 215 -7.58 30.13 -17.33
C GLN A 215 -7.84 31.62 -17.15
N ARG A 216 -7.57 32.16 -15.95
CA ARG A 216 -7.80 33.58 -15.64
C ARG A 216 -6.75 34.52 -16.22
N LEU A 217 -5.49 34.10 -16.26
CA LEU A 217 -4.38 34.95 -16.70
C LEU A 217 -4.08 34.81 -18.19
N LEU A 218 -4.27 33.61 -18.75
CA LEU A 218 -3.78 33.25 -20.08
C LEU A 218 -4.88 32.83 -21.05
N GLY A 219 -6.14 32.75 -20.60
CA GLY A 219 -7.31 32.46 -21.43
C GLY A 219 -7.14 31.18 -22.25
N ARG A 220 -7.13 31.29 -23.57
CA ARG A 220 -7.02 30.15 -24.50
C ARG A 220 -5.75 29.30 -24.32
N TYR A 221 -4.65 29.90 -23.85
CA TYR A 221 -3.39 29.19 -23.64
C TYR A 221 -3.42 28.30 -22.40
N ALA A 222 -4.42 28.43 -21.53
CA ALA A 222 -4.56 27.63 -20.33
C ALA A 222 -4.63 26.12 -20.61
N LEU A 223 -5.19 25.73 -21.76
CA LEU A 223 -5.25 24.33 -22.21
C LEU A 223 -3.87 23.68 -22.34
N VAL A 224 -2.83 24.47 -22.62
CA VAL A 224 -1.44 23.99 -22.74
C VAL A 224 -0.64 24.33 -21.48
N VAL A 225 -0.76 25.57 -20.99
CA VAL A 225 0.08 26.06 -19.89
C VAL A 225 -0.25 25.38 -18.57
N ALA A 226 -1.53 25.12 -18.26
CA ALA A 226 -1.87 24.46 -16.99
C ALA A 226 -1.34 23.02 -16.91
N PRO A 227 -1.49 22.15 -17.92
CA PRO A 227 -0.86 20.84 -17.93
C PRO A 227 0.67 20.90 -17.82
N VAL A 228 1.32 21.83 -18.53
CA VAL A 228 2.78 22.00 -18.49
C VAL A 228 3.25 22.40 -17.09
N LEU A 229 2.61 23.40 -16.46
CA LEU A 229 2.96 23.83 -15.11
C LEU A 229 2.71 22.73 -14.08
N CYS A 230 1.60 22.00 -14.21
CA CYS A 230 1.31 20.84 -13.36
C CYS A 230 2.40 19.76 -13.51
N LEU A 231 2.82 19.46 -14.75
CA LEU A 231 3.88 18.49 -15.01
C LEU A 231 5.22 18.96 -14.42
N VAL A 232 5.61 20.21 -14.65
CA VAL A 232 6.85 20.79 -14.09
C VAL A 232 6.84 20.72 -12.57
N PHE A 233 5.72 21.08 -11.94
CA PHE A 233 5.56 20.92 -10.49
C PHE A 233 5.76 19.48 -10.07
N LEU A 234 5.04 18.53 -10.67
CA LEU A 234 5.13 17.12 -10.31
C LEU A 234 6.54 16.55 -10.53
N VAL A 235 7.29 17.00 -11.54
CA VAL A 235 8.70 16.63 -11.76
C VAL A 235 9.60 17.24 -10.68
N SER A 236 9.39 18.51 -10.35
CA SER A 236 10.22 19.24 -9.36
C SER A 236 10.15 18.66 -7.93
N VAL A 237 9.04 18.01 -7.57
CA VAL A 237 8.86 17.35 -6.28
C VAL A 237 9.21 15.85 -6.29
N ASP A 238 9.93 15.37 -7.31
CA ASP A 238 10.25 13.94 -7.55
C ASP A 238 9.00 13.03 -7.54
N ARG A 239 7.84 13.58 -7.91
CA ARG A 239 6.56 12.84 -7.94
C ARG A 239 6.18 12.34 -9.33
N VAL A 240 6.95 12.72 -10.36
CA VAL A 240 7.04 12.03 -11.65
C VAL A 240 8.34 11.24 -11.65
N ARG A 241 8.26 10.01 -11.14
CA ARG A 241 9.21 9.00 -11.60
C ARG A 241 8.73 8.60 -12.97
N TRP A 242 9.50 8.99 -13.99
CA TRP A 242 9.45 8.25 -15.23
C TRP A 242 9.67 6.80 -14.82
N PRO A 243 8.80 5.86 -15.23
CA PRO A 243 9.24 4.49 -15.19
C PRO A 243 10.54 4.51 -16.00
N THR A 244 11.68 4.37 -15.31
CA THR A 244 12.70 3.51 -15.90
C THR A 244 11.90 2.30 -16.38
N PRO A 245 12.09 1.82 -17.61
CA PRO A 245 11.51 0.56 -18.02
C PRO A 245 12.06 -0.48 -17.05
N VAL A 246 11.38 -0.58 -15.92
CA VAL A 246 11.44 -1.68 -15.00
C VAL A 246 10.82 -2.73 -15.88
N TYR A 247 11.70 -3.51 -16.52
CA TYR A 247 11.30 -4.51 -17.48
C TYR A 247 10.10 -5.23 -16.88
N ILE A 248 8.99 -5.28 -17.60
CA ILE A 248 7.80 -5.99 -17.15
C ILE A 248 8.12 -7.50 -16.95
N ASP A 249 9.31 -7.96 -17.39
CA ASP A 249 10.00 -9.18 -16.96
C ASP A 249 10.44 -9.21 -15.48
N ASN A 250 10.00 -8.24 -14.66
CA ASN A 250 10.39 -8.11 -13.27
C ASN A 250 10.21 -9.40 -12.47
N ALA A 251 11.36 -9.94 -12.05
CA ALA A 251 11.50 -10.95 -11.02
C ALA A 251 10.59 -10.66 -9.81
N ASP A 252 10.34 -9.38 -9.49
CA ASP A 252 9.58 -8.93 -8.32
C ASP A 252 8.12 -9.41 -8.27
N THR A 253 7.46 -9.60 -9.41
CA THR A 253 6.03 -10.03 -9.44
C THR A 253 5.87 -11.49 -9.87
N TYR A 254 6.74 -11.98 -10.77
CA TYR A 254 6.61 -13.32 -11.37
C TYR A 254 7.66 -14.33 -10.93
N ALA A 255 8.80 -13.93 -10.32
CA ALA A 255 9.77 -14.90 -9.79
C ALA A 255 9.12 -15.94 -8.87
N PRO A 256 8.27 -15.56 -7.89
CA PRO A 256 7.61 -16.58 -7.07
C PRO A 256 6.72 -17.47 -7.93
N VAL A 257 6.03 -16.97 -8.96
CA VAL A 257 5.17 -17.81 -9.82
C VAL A 257 5.97 -18.86 -10.58
N ASN A 258 7.08 -18.45 -11.22
CA ASN A 258 7.95 -19.35 -11.97
C ASN A 258 8.63 -20.37 -11.05
N GLN A 259 9.11 -19.90 -9.89
CA GLN A 259 9.71 -20.74 -8.87
C GLN A 259 8.71 -21.77 -8.33
N LEU A 260 7.47 -21.36 -8.04
CA LEU A 260 6.41 -22.25 -7.58
C LEU A 260 6.06 -23.33 -8.61
N ALA A 261 6.07 -22.98 -9.89
CA ALA A 261 5.87 -23.95 -10.97
C ALA A 261 7.00 -24.99 -11.02
N ALA A 262 8.24 -24.58 -10.74
CA ALA A 262 9.41 -25.45 -10.78
C ALA A 262 9.52 -26.41 -9.57
N LEU A 263 8.87 -26.13 -8.44
CA LEU A 263 8.99 -26.93 -7.21
C LEU A 263 8.32 -28.32 -7.27
N GLY A 264 7.50 -28.59 -8.30
CA GLY A 264 6.86 -29.89 -8.48
C GLY A 264 5.91 -30.28 -7.34
N LEU A 265 5.19 -29.30 -6.78
CA LEU A 265 4.33 -29.48 -5.60
C LEU A 265 3.14 -30.40 -5.88
N SER A 266 2.79 -31.23 -4.90
CA SER A 266 1.62 -32.11 -4.93
C SER A 266 0.30 -31.32 -4.95
N ALA A 267 -0.78 -31.97 -5.42
CA ALA A 267 -2.13 -31.39 -5.40
C ALA A 267 -2.63 -31.11 -3.97
N SER A 268 -2.06 -31.78 -2.96
CA SER A 268 -2.37 -31.58 -1.53
C SER A 268 -1.57 -30.47 -0.86
N ALA A 269 -0.66 -29.80 -1.58
CA ALA A 269 0.16 -28.74 -1.02
C ALA A 269 -0.71 -27.58 -0.49
N ARG A 270 -0.32 -27.02 0.66
CA ARG A 270 -0.96 -25.85 1.26
C ARG A 270 -0.06 -24.64 1.08
N TYR A 271 -0.66 -23.55 0.60
CA TYR A 271 0.03 -22.32 0.22
C TYR A 271 -0.29 -21.23 1.23
N TYR A 272 0.73 -20.69 1.87
CA TYR A 272 0.62 -19.66 2.89
C TYR A 272 1.51 -18.46 2.59
N ALA A 273 1.08 -17.30 3.05
CA ALA A 273 1.85 -16.05 2.97
C ALA A 273 1.57 -15.17 4.19
N PRO A 274 2.39 -14.13 4.44
CA PRO A 274 2.04 -13.06 5.35
C PRO A 274 0.68 -12.45 4.97
N PRO A 275 -0.04 -11.85 5.94
CA PRO A 275 -1.24 -11.09 5.61
C PRO A 275 -0.93 -9.99 4.59
N ASN A 276 -1.89 -9.74 3.70
CA ASN A 276 -1.83 -8.91 2.49
C ASN A 276 -1.10 -9.55 1.29
N ASP A 277 -0.04 -10.33 1.47
CA ASP A 277 0.68 -10.94 0.35
C ASP A 277 -0.06 -12.14 -0.28
N GLN A 278 -1.01 -12.74 0.44
CA GLN A 278 -1.78 -13.88 -0.07
C GLN A 278 -2.65 -13.55 -1.30
N LEU A 279 -3.14 -12.31 -1.43
CA LEU A 279 -4.03 -11.92 -2.53
C LEU A 279 -3.28 -11.76 -3.86
N PRO A 280 -2.20 -10.95 -3.94
CA PRO A 280 -1.38 -10.89 -5.15
C PRO A 280 -0.83 -12.26 -5.54
N LEU A 281 -0.29 -13.03 -4.57
CA LEU A 281 0.23 -14.36 -4.85
C LEU A 281 -0.86 -15.28 -5.42
N SER A 282 -2.08 -15.23 -4.88
CA SER A 282 -3.17 -16.05 -5.42
C SER A 282 -3.54 -15.66 -6.85
N TYR A 283 -3.62 -14.36 -7.12
CA TYR A 283 -3.98 -13.85 -8.45
C TYR A 283 -2.92 -14.22 -9.50
N TYR A 284 -1.64 -13.99 -9.21
CA TYR A 284 -0.57 -14.22 -10.18
C TYR A 284 -0.17 -15.68 -10.35
N SER A 285 -0.26 -16.50 -9.29
CA SER A 285 0.10 -17.92 -9.37
C SER A 285 -1.07 -18.84 -9.73
N ASN A 286 -2.30 -18.34 -9.69
CA ASN A 286 -3.52 -19.14 -9.76
C ASN A 286 -3.54 -20.28 -8.71
N ARG A 287 -2.94 -20.04 -7.53
CA ARG A 287 -2.95 -20.96 -6.38
C ARG A 287 -3.65 -20.31 -5.18
N PRO A 288 -4.37 -21.06 -4.35
CA PRO A 288 -5.13 -20.48 -3.24
C PRO A 288 -4.23 -20.21 -2.02
N PHE A 289 -3.51 -19.08 -2.04
CA PHE A 289 -2.72 -18.67 -0.87
C PHE A 289 -3.62 -18.20 0.27
N GLN A 290 -3.32 -18.67 1.48
CA GLN A 290 -3.98 -18.22 2.71
C GLN A 290 -3.01 -17.41 3.57
N SER A 291 -3.54 -16.53 4.42
CA SER A 291 -2.70 -15.92 5.45
C SER A 291 -2.27 -16.99 6.44
N ILE A 292 -0.97 -17.03 6.78
CA ILE A 292 -0.45 -17.97 7.79
C ILE A 292 -0.84 -17.57 9.22
N ALA A 293 -1.14 -16.30 9.44
CA ALA A 293 -1.32 -15.72 10.78
C ALA A 293 -2.44 -16.37 11.61
N PRO A 294 -3.66 -16.63 11.07
CA PRO A 294 -4.73 -17.24 11.84
C PRO A 294 -4.65 -18.78 11.93
N ILE A 295 -3.67 -19.42 11.29
CA ILE A 295 -3.66 -20.89 11.19
C ILE A 295 -3.20 -21.52 12.50
N ARG A 296 -3.97 -22.49 12.99
CA ARG A 296 -3.63 -23.19 14.24
C ARG A 296 -2.33 -23.96 14.09
N LYS A 297 -1.46 -23.84 15.10
CA LYS A 297 -0.20 -24.59 15.19
C LYS A 297 -0.40 -26.10 15.02
N THR A 298 -1.38 -26.68 15.72
CA THR A 298 -1.69 -28.11 15.65
C THR A 298 -2.05 -28.59 14.24
N PHE A 299 -2.67 -27.72 13.43
CA PHE A 299 -2.96 -28.04 12.03
C PHE A 299 -1.67 -28.05 11.19
N LEU A 300 -0.83 -27.02 11.30
CA LEU A 300 0.41 -26.92 10.53
C LEU A 300 1.38 -28.06 10.86
N ASP A 301 1.53 -28.34 12.16
CA ASP A 301 2.46 -29.37 12.64
C ASP A 301 2.01 -30.78 12.21
N GLY A 302 0.69 -31.05 12.24
CA GLY A 302 0.11 -32.35 11.92
C GLY A 302 -0.27 -32.57 10.45
N TRP A 303 -0.15 -31.55 9.58
CA TRP A 303 -0.53 -31.69 8.17
C TRP A 303 0.36 -32.72 7.45
N PRO A 304 -0.19 -33.77 6.83
CA PRO A 304 0.63 -34.83 6.24
C PRO A 304 1.28 -34.43 4.90
N GLY A 305 0.72 -33.44 4.21
CA GLY A 305 1.21 -32.98 2.91
C GLY A 305 2.26 -31.87 3.02
N GLU A 306 2.60 -31.30 1.87
CA GLU A 306 3.54 -30.19 1.78
C GLU A 306 2.92 -28.87 2.28
N ILE A 307 3.72 -28.10 3.00
CA ILE A 307 3.39 -26.72 3.41
C ILE A 307 4.41 -25.79 2.77
N LEU A 308 3.89 -24.79 2.08
CA LEU A 308 4.66 -23.76 1.44
C LEU A 308 4.32 -22.42 2.06
N PHE A 309 5.32 -21.69 2.51
CA PHE A 309 5.20 -20.34 3.04
C PHE A 309 6.05 -19.38 2.19
N VAL A 310 5.41 -18.36 1.63
CA VAL A 310 6.05 -17.38 0.76
C VAL A 310 5.95 -16.01 1.40
N GLU A 311 7.08 -15.39 1.69
CA GLU A 311 7.15 -14.02 2.24
C GLU A 311 8.14 -13.16 1.45
N ARG A 312 7.99 -11.84 1.56
CA ARG A 312 8.94 -10.92 0.95
C ARG A 312 10.26 -10.95 1.71
N ALA A 313 11.36 -11.10 0.97
CA ALA A 313 12.72 -10.96 1.46
C ALA A 313 13.11 -9.48 1.57
N VAL A 314 14.00 -9.17 2.51
CA VAL A 314 14.57 -7.81 2.62
C VAL A 314 15.75 -7.73 1.67
N THR A 315 15.48 -7.40 0.42
CA THR A 315 16.52 -7.27 -0.63
C THR A 315 16.29 -6.03 -1.47
N LYS A 316 17.37 -5.53 -2.07
CA LYS A 316 17.34 -4.44 -3.06
C LYS A 316 18.15 -4.89 -4.28
N PRO A 317 17.58 -5.74 -5.16
CA PRO A 317 18.21 -6.14 -6.40
C PRO A 317 18.60 -4.91 -7.24
N TYR A 318 19.75 -5.03 -7.89
CA TYR A 318 20.31 -3.99 -8.77
C TYR A 318 20.64 -2.67 -8.07
N ALA A 319 20.93 -2.69 -6.76
CA ALA A 319 21.50 -1.53 -6.09
C ALA A 319 22.82 -1.13 -6.76
N GLU A 320 23.00 0.18 -6.97
CA GLU A 320 24.17 0.74 -7.67
C GLU A 320 25.50 0.28 -7.07
N ILE A 321 25.52 0.07 -5.75
CA ILE A 321 26.69 -0.34 -4.93
C ILE A 321 27.23 -1.72 -5.31
N ILE A 322 26.36 -2.63 -5.74
CA ILE A 322 26.72 -3.98 -6.20
C ILE A 322 26.43 -4.13 -7.69
N SER A 323 26.49 -3.02 -8.44
CA SER A 323 26.24 -3.04 -9.88
C SER A 323 27.28 -3.89 -10.62
N PRO A 324 26.92 -4.49 -11.77
CA PRO A 324 27.86 -5.28 -12.57
C PRO A 324 29.14 -4.51 -12.91
N ALA A 325 29.03 -3.20 -13.20
CA ALA A 325 30.19 -2.35 -13.51
C ALA A 325 31.16 -2.25 -12.32
N LEU A 326 30.66 -1.99 -11.11
CA LEU A 326 31.51 -1.92 -9.92
C LEU A 326 32.14 -3.27 -9.58
N LEU A 327 31.42 -4.38 -9.76
CA LEU A 327 31.97 -5.72 -9.56
C LEU A 327 33.08 -6.04 -10.55
N MET A 328 32.93 -5.67 -11.82
CA MET A 328 33.98 -5.81 -12.83
C MET A 328 35.20 -4.95 -12.50
N SER A 329 35.01 -3.71 -12.07
CA SER A 329 36.09 -2.83 -11.63
C SER A 329 36.81 -3.39 -10.40
N ALA A 330 36.08 -3.89 -9.41
CA ALA A 330 36.65 -4.48 -8.20
C ALA A 330 37.47 -5.74 -8.51
N ALA A 331 36.97 -6.61 -9.40
CA ALA A 331 37.73 -7.77 -9.88
C ALA A 331 39.02 -7.34 -10.60
N ALA A 332 38.94 -6.35 -11.50
CA ALA A 332 40.09 -5.86 -12.25
C ALA A 332 41.20 -5.29 -11.35
N LEU A 333 40.84 -4.63 -10.24
CA LEU A 333 41.80 -4.07 -9.27
C LEU A 333 42.67 -5.15 -8.59
N VAL A 334 42.15 -6.38 -8.46
CA VAL A 334 42.88 -7.51 -7.90
C VAL A 334 43.48 -8.45 -8.97
N GLY A 335 43.44 -8.03 -10.24
CA GLY A 335 43.96 -8.82 -11.37
C GLY A 335 43.04 -9.95 -11.85
N GLU A 336 41.78 -9.98 -11.41
CA GLU A 336 40.77 -10.91 -11.90
C GLU A 336 39.95 -10.29 -13.06
N SER A 337 39.50 -11.12 -14.00
CA SER A 337 38.59 -10.69 -15.06
C SER A 337 37.20 -11.27 -14.82
N LEU A 338 36.19 -10.41 -14.87
CA LEU A 338 34.80 -10.78 -14.70
C LEU A 338 34.03 -10.39 -15.97
N SER A 339 33.39 -11.37 -16.63
CA SER A 339 32.55 -11.08 -17.78
C SER A 339 31.30 -10.29 -17.34
N GLU A 340 30.70 -9.50 -18.24
CA GLU A 340 29.47 -8.77 -17.93
C GLU A 340 28.33 -9.71 -17.47
N ALA A 341 28.24 -10.90 -18.07
CA ALA A 341 27.25 -11.91 -17.70
C ALA A 341 27.51 -12.48 -16.29
N ASP A 342 28.77 -12.74 -15.93
CA ASP A 342 29.14 -13.19 -14.59
C ASP A 342 28.92 -12.09 -13.55
N ALA A 343 29.24 -10.84 -13.89
CA ALA A 343 29.03 -9.69 -13.05
C ALA A 343 27.54 -9.45 -12.76
N LYS A 344 26.66 -9.61 -13.76
CA LYS A 344 25.20 -9.59 -13.59
C LYS A 344 24.72 -10.70 -12.66
N ARG A 345 25.17 -11.94 -12.87
CA ARG A 345 24.82 -13.07 -11.99
C ARG A 345 25.31 -12.85 -10.55
N LEU A 346 26.55 -12.38 -10.39
CA LEU A 346 27.13 -12.10 -9.08
C LEU A 346 26.37 -10.96 -8.39
N SER A 347 26.03 -9.89 -9.09
CA SER A 347 25.22 -8.78 -8.59
C SER A 347 23.87 -9.25 -8.01
N SER A 348 23.09 -10.03 -8.78
CA SER A 348 21.82 -10.59 -8.31
C SER A 348 21.99 -11.52 -7.10
N ARG A 349 23.09 -12.29 -7.06
CA ARG A 349 23.41 -13.16 -5.91
C ARG A 349 23.77 -12.33 -4.68
N LEU A 350 24.63 -11.33 -4.79
CA LEU A 350 25.02 -10.47 -3.68
C LEU A 350 23.82 -9.70 -3.11
N ALA A 351 22.90 -9.24 -3.97
CA ALA A 351 21.69 -8.53 -3.53
C ALA A 351 20.77 -9.36 -2.61
N SER A 352 20.79 -10.69 -2.77
CA SER A 352 20.02 -11.62 -1.92
C SER A 352 20.88 -12.29 -0.85
N TRP A 353 22.17 -11.96 -0.77
CA TRP A 353 23.10 -12.62 0.13
C TRP A 353 22.75 -12.42 1.61
N PRO A 354 22.37 -11.22 2.09
CA PRO A 354 22.02 -11.03 3.51
C PRO A 354 20.86 -11.90 3.97
N GLU A 355 19.77 -11.97 3.19
CA GLU A 355 18.62 -12.84 3.50
C GLU A 355 19.01 -14.33 3.45
N ARG A 356 19.84 -14.73 2.48
CA ARG A 356 20.32 -16.11 2.35
C ARG A 356 21.24 -16.51 3.51
N ALA A 357 22.10 -15.61 3.96
CA ALA A 357 22.96 -15.80 5.11
C ALA A 357 22.13 -15.94 6.38
N LEU A 358 21.18 -15.03 6.62
CA LEU A 358 20.24 -15.11 7.74
C LEU A 358 19.45 -16.42 7.73
N ALA A 359 18.94 -16.84 6.57
CA ALA A 359 18.26 -18.13 6.45
C ALA A 359 19.20 -19.28 6.82
N ALA A 360 20.42 -19.33 6.29
CA ALA A 360 21.39 -20.39 6.59
C ALA A 360 21.70 -20.52 8.10
N GLU A 361 21.67 -19.42 8.86
CA GLU A 361 21.88 -19.41 10.32
C GLU A 361 20.71 -20.03 11.11
N THR A 362 19.50 -20.06 10.54
CA THR A 362 18.29 -20.54 11.25
C THR A 362 18.08 -22.06 11.25
N GLY A 363 19.06 -22.83 10.74
CA GLY A 363 19.02 -24.30 10.72
C GLY A 363 18.16 -24.91 9.60
N VAL A 364 17.60 -24.07 8.71
CA VAL A 364 16.90 -24.51 7.50
C VAL A 364 17.88 -25.01 6.44
N ARG A 365 17.37 -25.80 5.49
CA ARG A 365 18.16 -26.20 4.31
C ARG A 365 18.05 -25.12 3.24
N LEU A 366 19.06 -24.27 3.11
CA LEU A 366 19.11 -23.30 2.03
C LEU A 366 19.36 -23.99 0.67
N VAL A 367 18.55 -23.63 -0.34
CA VAL A 367 18.64 -24.17 -1.70
C VAL A 367 18.61 -23.00 -2.72
N PRO A 368 19.72 -22.75 -3.45
CA PRO A 368 21.03 -23.40 -3.35
C PRO A 368 21.77 -23.04 -2.05
N PRO A 369 22.77 -23.84 -1.62
CA PRO A 369 23.59 -23.53 -0.44
C PRO A 369 24.27 -22.17 -0.52
N LEU A 370 24.57 -21.57 0.63
CA LEU A 370 25.22 -20.28 0.70
C LEU A 370 26.65 -20.39 0.16
N GLU A 371 26.96 -19.61 -0.86
CA GLU A 371 28.26 -19.67 -1.50
C GLU A 371 29.22 -18.62 -0.90
N PRO A 372 30.55 -18.84 -0.97
CA PRO A 372 31.51 -17.85 -0.54
C PRO A 372 31.45 -16.60 -1.44
N VAL A 373 31.55 -15.44 -0.80
CA VAL A 373 31.66 -14.15 -1.50
C VAL A 373 33.11 -13.94 -1.91
N PRO A 374 33.39 -13.64 -3.20
CA PRO A 374 34.73 -13.32 -3.66
C PRO A 374 35.37 -12.18 -2.84
N ALA A 375 36.68 -12.25 -2.60
CA ALA A 375 37.37 -11.27 -1.76
C ALA A 375 37.22 -9.83 -2.28
N TYR A 376 37.27 -9.63 -3.60
CA TYR A 376 37.07 -8.32 -4.22
C TYR A 376 35.64 -7.77 -4.07
N ALA A 377 34.65 -8.63 -3.87
CA ALA A 377 33.24 -8.24 -3.75
C ALA A 377 32.82 -8.00 -2.29
N ARG A 378 33.62 -8.45 -1.31
CA ARG A 378 33.32 -8.32 0.12
C ARG A 378 33.12 -6.86 0.56
N PRO A 379 33.99 -5.89 0.20
CA PRO A 379 33.79 -4.51 0.63
C PRO A 379 32.51 -3.89 0.05
N LEU A 380 32.14 -4.26 -1.18
CA LEU A 380 30.89 -3.78 -1.80
C LEU A 380 29.66 -4.38 -1.11
N LEU A 381 29.74 -5.64 -0.68
CA LEU A 381 28.67 -6.30 0.08
C LEU A 381 28.47 -5.66 1.45
N GLU A 382 29.54 -5.33 2.18
CA GLU A 382 29.46 -4.66 3.49
C GLU A 382 28.81 -3.26 3.38
N ILE A 383 29.19 -2.50 2.36
CA ILE A 383 28.54 -1.20 2.06
C ILE A 383 27.07 -1.41 1.70
N TYR A 384 26.77 -2.44 0.90
CA TYR A 384 25.40 -2.77 0.52
C TYR A 384 24.54 -3.15 1.72
N GLU A 385 25.05 -3.96 2.64
CA GLU A 385 24.37 -4.35 3.88
C GLU A 385 24.05 -3.13 4.73
N THR A 386 25.01 -2.22 4.90
CA THR A 386 24.81 -0.96 5.63
C THR A 386 23.69 -0.12 4.99
N VAL A 387 23.74 0.06 3.66
CA VAL A 387 22.72 0.83 2.94
C VAL A 387 21.36 0.12 2.96
N LEU A 388 21.34 -1.21 2.91
CA LEU A 388 20.11 -2.00 3.01
C LEU A 388 19.46 -1.84 4.39
N GLU A 389 20.26 -1.81 5.46
CA GLU A 389 19.77 -1.53 6.82
C GLU A 389 19.22 -0.11 6.94
N GLU A 390 19.95 0.90 6.45
CA GLU A 390 19.49 2.30 6.44
C GLU A 390 18.20 2.49 5.63
N ASP A 391 18.13 1.93 4.42
CA ASP A 391 16.95 1.97 3.57
C ASP A 391 15.78 1.21 4.22
N THR A 392 16.05 0.07 4.86
CA THR A 392 15.02 -0.69 5.59
C THR A 392 14.49 0.12 6.77
N ALA A 393 15.37 0.78 7.52
CA ALA A 393 14.98 1.65 8.62
C ALA A 393 14.16 2.85 8.14
N ALA A 394 14.57 3.49 7.03
CA ALA A 394 13.85 4.59 6.39
C ALA A 394 12.48 4.15 5.86
N TRP A 395 12.40 2.99 5.20
CA TRP A 395 11.17 2.38 4.72
C TRP A 395 10.22 2.05 5.87
N LEU A 396 10.73 1.42 6.94
CA LEU A 396 9.97 1.18 8.17
C LEU A 396 9.50 2.48 8.80
N ALA A 397 10.30 3.55 8.72
CA ALA A 397 9.92 4.85 9.23
C ALA A 397 8.79 5.51 8.41
N GLU A 398 8.78 5.31 7.09
CA GLU A 398 7.76 5.85 6.17
C GLU A 398 6.47 5.02 6.14
N GLU A 399 6.56 3.70 6.00
CA GLU A 399 5.41 2.81 5.80
C GLU A 399 4.69 2.40 7.09
N MET A 400 5.43 2.30 8.21
CA MET A 400 4.82 2.08 9.52
C MET A 400 4.71 3.43 10.23
N PRO A 401 3.50 3.99 10.42
CA PRO A 401 3.34 5.18 11.23
C PRO A 401 4.01 5.00 12.60
N ALA A 402 4.65 6.05 13.11
CA ALA A 402 5.04 6.13 14.52
C ALA A 402 3.95 5.59 15.47
N PRO A 403 2.64 5.86 15.25
CA PRO A 403 1.59 5.34 16.13
C PRO A 403 1.51 3.83 16.29
N ILE A 404 1.79 3.07 15.22
CA ILE A 404 1.79 1.61 15.27
C ILE A 404 3.10 1.05 15.82
N ARG A 405 4.18 1.84 15.75
CA ARG A 405 5.49 1.48 16.31
C ARG A 405 5.62 1.78 17.80
N HIS A 406 4.70 2.56 18.39
CA HIS A 406 4.73 2.79 19.83
C HIS A 406 4.86 1.46 20.56
N ASP A 407 5.83 1.38 21.46
CA ASP A 407 6.06 0.23 22.35
C ASP A 407 6.69 -1.01 21.69
N TYR A 408 7.06 -0.98 20.40
CA TYR A 408 7.78 -2.09 19.74
C TYR A 408 8.95 -1.61 18.89
N GLU A 409 10.09 -2.27 19.09
CA GLU A 409 11.27 -2.11 18.25
C GLU A 409 11.18 -3.05 17.04
N LEU A 410 11.29 -2.51 15.83
CA LEU A 410 11.37 -3.31 14.60
C LEU A 410 12.84 -3.50 14.27
N ARG A 411 13.31 -4.76 14.31
CA ARG A 411 14.72 -5.09 14.05
C ARG A 411 15.05 -5.18 12.58
N ASN A 412 14.09 -5.61 11.76
CA ASN A 412 14.23 -5.73 10.32
C ASN A 412 12.86 -5.63 9.64
N ALA A 413 12.85 -5.57 8.30
CA ALA A 413 11.60 -5.54 7.55
C ALA A 413 10.77 -6.82 7.74
N THR A 414 11.33 -8.02 7.92
CA THR A 414 10.49 -9.22 8.11
C THR A 414 9.64 -9.19 9.40
N ASP A 415 10.03 -8.39 10.39
CA ASP A 415 9.30 -8.26 11.66
C ASP A 415 8.06 -7.39 11.55
N TRP A 416 7.98 -6.48 10.56
CA TRP A 416 6.93 -5.46 10.48
C TRP A 416 5.53 -6.10 10.55
N TRP A 417 5.29 -7.14 9.76
CA TRP A 417 3.95 -7.73 9.65
C TRP A 417 3.60 -8.50 10.92
N ARG A 418 4.58 -9.14 11.56
CA ARG A 418 4.37 -9.86 12.82
C ARG A 418 4.02 -8.89 13.93
N THR A 419 4.76 -7.79 14.04
CA THR A 419 4.45 -6.70 14.98
C THR A 419 3.06 -6.16 14.75
N PHE A 420 2.74 -5.83 13.50
CA PHE A 420 1.48 -5.20 13.14
C PHE A 420 0.28 -6.11 13.42
N PHE A 421 0.30 -7.34 12.90
CA PHE A 421 -0.86 -8.24 12.96
C PHE A 421 -0.99 -8.94 14.31
N TYR A 422 0.10 -9.12 15.06
CA TYR A 422 0.07 -9.73 16.40
C TYR A 422 0.12 -8.73 17.55
N ARG A 423 0.08 -7.41 17.29
CA ARG A 423 0.15 -6.36 18.33
C ARG A 423 -0.81 -6.58 19.51
N PHE A 424 -2.01 -7.09 19.24
CA PHE A 424 -3.05 -7.28 20.25
C PHE A 424 -2.96 -8.62 20.99
N VAL A 425 -2.00 -9.48 20.63
CA VAL A 425 -1.83 -10.84 21.15
C VAL A 425 -0.36 -11.16 21.46
N ASP A 426 0.36 -10.15 21.97
CA ASP A 426 1.80 -10.19 22.27
C ASP A 426 2.65 -10.63 21.06
N PRO A 427 3.10 -9.68 20.22
CA PRO A 427 3.82 -10.03 19.01
C PRO A 427 5.15 -10.72 19.29
N GLU A 428 5.82 -10.45 20.41
CA GLU A 428 7.09 -11.11 20.75
C GLU A 428 6.88 -12.60 21.00
N SER A 429 5.78 -12.99 21.66
CA SER A 429 5.40 -14.40 21.84
C SER A 429 5.09 -15.14 20.53
N ARG A 430 4.89 -14.41 19.42
CA ARG A 430 4.49 -14.94 18.10
C ARG A 430 5.59 -14.87 17.05
N ARG A 431 6.83 -14.54 17.44
CA ARG A 431 8.00 -14.49 16.56
C ARG A 431 8.97 -15.63 16.83
N GLY A 432 9.91 -15.83 15.90
CA GLY A 432 10.97 -16.84 16.02
C GLY A 432 10.40 -18.21 16.39
N ALA A 433 10.90 -18.79 17.47
CA ALA A 433 10.45 -20.08 18.00
C ALA A 433 8.97 -20.11 18.47
N GLY A 434 8.40 -18.95 18.80
CA GLY A 434 7.00 -18.78 19.22
C GLY A 434 6.00 -18.68 18.07
N ALA A 435 6.48 -18.56 16.82
CA ALA A 435 5.59 -18.52 15.66
C ALA A 435 4.80 -19.84 15.54
N ASN A 436 3.51 -19.74 15.20
CA ASN A 436 2.61 -20.90 15.03
C ASN A 436 3.12 -21.90 13.98
N TYR A 437 3.89 -21.43 13.00
CA TYR A 437 4.49 -22.22 11.93
C TYR A 437 5.94 -22.63 12.18
N TYR A 438 6.57 -22.20 13.28
CA TYR A 438 8.01 -22.40 13.50
C TYR A 438 8.42 -23.86 13.44
N GLN A 439 7.75 -24.71 14.22
CA GLN A 439 8.09 -26.14 14.28
C GLN A 439 7.99 -26.81 12.91
N ARG A 440 7.03 -26.35 12.10
CA ARG A 440 6.84 -26.87 10.75
C ARG A 440 7.90 -26.42 9.76
N LEU A 441 8.45 -25.21 9.94
CA LEU A 441 9.33 -24.57 8.94
C LEU A 441 10.81 -24.54 9.32
N CYS A 442 11.21 -24.81 10.57
CA CYS A 442 12.60 -24.67 11.02
C CYS A 442 13.61 -25.59 10.28
N ARG A 443 13.12 -26.64 9.62
CA ARG A 443 13.90 -27.62 8.83
C ARG A 443 13.44 -27.68 7.37
N ALA A 444 12.66 -26.69 6.96
CA ALA A 444 12.19 -26.59 5.61
C ALA A 444 13.35 -26.32 4.64
N GLU A 445 13.07 -26.55 3.37
CA GLU A 445 13.91 -26.07 2.27
C GLU A 445 13.58 -24.60 2.04
N VAL A 446 14.58 -23.73 2.13
CA VAL A 446 14.41 -22.29 1.88
C VAL A 446 15.05 -21.94 0.55
N TYR A 447 14.25 -21.37 -0.32
CA TYR A 447 14.66 -20.89 -1.63
C TYR A 447 14.54 -19.37 -1.65
N VAL A 448 15.67 -18.70 -1.84
CA VAL A 448 15.73 -17.25 -2.10
C VAL A 448 16.38 -17.10 -3.47
N GLU A 449 15.57 -16.78 -4.47
CA GLU A 449 16.05 -16.65 -5.84
C GLU A 449 16.95 -15.42 -5.97
N PRO A 450 18.15 -15.53 -6.56
CA PRO A 450 19.03 -14.39 -6.77
C PRO A 450 18.32 -13.26 -7.54
N GLY A 451 18.35 -12.06 -6.98
CA GLY A 451 17.68 -10.90 -7.57
C GLY A 451 16.16 -10.85 -7.35
N SER A 452 15.59 -11.78 -6.56
CA SER A 452 14.18 -11.76 -6.18
C SER A 452 13.98 -11.08 -4.82
N TYR A 453 12.78 -10.51 -4.66
CA TYR A 453 12.26 -10.00 -3.38
C TYR A 453 11.47 -11.06 -2.62
N TRP A 454 11.56 -12.34 -2.98
CA TRP A 454 10.76 -13.40 -2.39
C TRP A 454 11.62 -14.50 -1.77
N LYS A 455 11.18 -14.93 -0.59
CA LYS A 455 11.66 -16.12 0.11
C LYS A 455 10.55 -17.16 0.11
N VAL A 456 10.87 -18.35 -0.41
CA VAL A 456 9.96 -19.49 -0.46
C VAL A 456 10.47 -20.56 0.50
N THR A 457 9.65 -20.88 1.49
CA THR A 457 9.95 -21.90 2.50
C THR A 457 9.06 -23.11 2.29
N LEU A 458 9.64 -24.26 1.98
CA LEU A 458 8.95 -25.50 1.65
C LEU A 458 9.22 -26.59 2.69
N SER A 459 8.18 -26.97 3.41
CA SER A 459 8.20 -28.08 4.36
C SER A 459 7.48 -29.29 3.79
N ARG A 460 8.26 -30.30 3.39
CA ARG A 460 7.74 -31.51 2.72
C ARG A 460 7.12 -32.54 3.66
N GLN A 461 7.45 -32.48 4.95
CA GLN A 461 7.09 -33.51 5.93
C GLN A 461 6.47 -32.89 7.19
N PRO A 462 5.60 -33.61 7.90
CA PRO A 462 5.09 -33.21 9.21
C PRO A 462 6.22 -33.07 10.24
N VAL A 463 5.90 -32.39 11.34
CA VAL A 463 6.83 -32.24 12.46
C VAL A 463 7.12 -33.63 13.03
N ASN A 464 8.40 -34.03 13.04
CA ASN A 464 8.81 -35.25 13.69
C ASN A 464 8.86 -35.02 15.21
N ALA A 465 7.93 -35.65 15.95
CA ALA A 465 7.85 -35.51 17.40
C ALA A 465 9.11 -35.98 18.14
N SER A 466 9.92 -36.86 17.53
CA SER A 466 11.16 -37.34 18.14
C SER A 466 12.36 -36.40 17.95
N ASP A 467 12.21 -35.33 17.18
CA ASP A 467 13.32 -34.46 16.82
C ASP A 467 12.80 -33.01 16.65
N PRO A 468 12.52 -32.30 17.76
CA PRO A 468 11.96 -30.96 17.72
C PRO A 468 12.98 -29.95 17.18
N CYS A 469 12.47 -28.84 16.62
CA CYS A 469 13.33 -27.71 16.29
C CYS A 469 14.08 -27.23 17.55
N PRO A 470 15.32 -26.74 17.40
CA PRO A 470 16.03 -26.14 18.52
C PRO A 470 15.14 -25.06 19.14
N THR A 471 14.97 -25.10 20.46
CA THR A 471 14.41 -23.96 21.17
C THR A 471 15.45 -22.84 21.03
N ALA A 472 15.09 -21.74 20.39
CA ALA A 472 15.95 -20.56 20.39
C ALA A 472 16.21 -20.20 21.86
N ASP A 473 17.44 -20.44 22.34
CA ASP A 473 17.89 -19.89 23.62
C ASP A 473 17.74 -18.37 23.54
N LYS A 474 17.13 -17.81 24.58
CA LYS A 474 16.67 -16.41 24.64
C LYS A 474 17.75 -15.38 24.36
#